data_AF-J4XA13-F1
#
_entry.id   AF-J4XA13-F1
#
_cell.length_a   1.000
_cell.length_b   1.000
_cell.length_c   1.000
_cell.angle_alpha   90.00
_cell.angle_beta   90.00
_cell.angle_gamma   90.00
#
_symmetry.space_group_name_H-M   'P 1'
#
loop_
_entity.id
_entity.type
_entity.pdbx_description
1 polymer ?
#
loop_
_entity_poly.entity_id
_entity_poly.type
_entity_poly.pdbx_seq_one_letter_code
_entity_poly.pdbx_strand_id
1 'polypeptide(L)'
;MKKQTNTPLRAFEVAVDRLLMEFCEKHDLTYEFSVGNDSIDVFSISHFFFSLSDIYFDLKSNQPNGKIIEWYDYILENELKINYYHYCMGLRKEQLSKMQND
;
A
#
# COMPACT_ATOMS: atom_id res chain seq x y z
N MET A 1 28.34 -6.75 -22.68
CA MET A 1 26.95 -6.24 -22.74
C MET A 1 26.06 -7.21 -22.00
N LYS A 2 25.51 -6.85 -20.82
CA LYS A 2 24.55 -7.69 -20.11
C LYS A 2 23.27 -7.74 -20.98
N LYS A 3 22.83 -8.94 -21.36
CA LYS A 3 21.54 -9.13 -22.05
C LYS A 3 20.46 -8.49 -21.17
N GLN A 4 19.69 -7.54 -21.72
CA GLN A 4 18.39 -7.22 -21.13
C GLN A 4 17.59 -8.52 -21.12
N THR A 5 17.41 -9.08 -19.93
CA THR A 5 16.68 -10.32 -19.73
C THR A 5 15.19 -10.01 -19.79
N ASN A 6 14.56 -10.31 -20.93
CA ASN A 6 13.10 -10.34 -21.12
C ASN A 6 12.48 -11.51 -20.33
N THR A 7 12.65 -11.52 -19.00
CA THR A 7 12.04 -12.54 -18.14
C THR A 7 10.73 -12.01 -17.57
N PRO A 8 9.75 -12.89 -17.28
CA PRO A 8 8.54 -12.50 -16.56
C PRO A 8 8.83 -11.83 -15.22
N LEU A 9 9.88 -12.29 -14.51
CA LEU A 9 10.33 -11.68 -13.26
C LEU A 9 10.74 -10.21 -13.47
N ARG A 10 11.56 -9.91 -14.48
CA ARG A 10 11.98 -8.54 -14.75
C ARG A 10 10.81 -7.67 -15.21
N ALA A 11 9.87 -8.23 -15.97
CA ALA A 11 8.67 -7.52 -16.37
C ALA A 11 7.78 -7.17 -15.16
N PHE A 12 7.67 -8.08 -14.18
CA PHE A 12 6.95 -7.84 -12.93
C PHE A 12 7.61 -6.75 -12.09
N GLU A 13 8.93 -6.81 -11.88
CA GLU A 13 9.70 -5.76 -11.18
C GLU A 13 9.45 -4.38 -11.80
N VAL A 14 9.57 -4.27 -13.13
CA VAL A 14 9.34 -3.00 -13.84
C VAL A 14 7.89 -2.53 -13.72
N ALA A 15 6.93 -3.45 -13.70
CA ALA A 15 5.53 -3.10 -13.48
C ALA A 15 5.29 -2.56 -12.07
N VAL A 16 5.92 -3.16 -11.06
CA VAL A 16 5.83 -2.69 -9.68
C VAL A 16 6.49 -1.33 -9.50
N ASP A 17 7.68 -1.11 -10.07
CA ASP A 17 8.34 0.21 -10.07
C ASP A 17 7.43 1.31 -10.63
N ARG A 18 6.71 1.01 -11.71
CA ARG A 18 5.76 1.96 -12.32
C ARG A 18 4.55 2.23 -11.44
N LEU A 19 3.99 1.20 -10.81
CA LEU A 19 2.89 1.37 -9.86
C LEU A 19 3.33 2.21 -8.66
N LEU A 20 4.54 1.98 -8.15
CA LEU A 20 5.11 2.78 -7.06
C LEU A 20 5.24 4.25 -7.44
N MET A 21 5.76 4.54 -8.63
CA MET A 21 5.87 5.92 -9.13
C MET A 21 4.50 6.59 -9.26
N GLU A 22 3.54 5.93 -9.92
CA GLU A 22 2.18 6.47 -10.12
C GLU A 22 1.47 6.72 -8.78
N PHE A 23 1.61 5.80 -7.83
CA PHE A 23 1.08 5.96 -6.48
C PHE A 23 1.74 7.12 -5.73
N CYS A 24 3.06 7.24 -5.78
CA CYS A 24 3.79 8.33 -5.15
C CYS A 24 3.36 9.69 -5.72
N GLU A 25 3.28 9.81 -7.06
CA GLU A 25 2.81 11.04 -7.72
C GLU A 25 1.37 11.38 -7.34
N LYS A 26 0.48 10.39 -7.32
CA LYS A 26 -0.93 10.58 -6.96
C LYS A 26 -1.10 11.17 -5.56
N HIS A 27 -0.28 10.75 -4.61
CA HIS A 27 -0.40 11.13 -3.19
C HIS A 27 0.59 12.20 -2.74
N ASP A 28 1.42 12.73 -3.65
CA ASP A 28 2.53 13.64 -3.32
C ASP A 28 3.49 13.05 -2.26
N LEU A 29 3.88 11.80 -2.46
CA LEU A 29 4.76 11.04 -1.58
C LEU A 29 6.08 10.67 -2.26
N THR A 30 7.09 10.31 -1.48
CA THR A 30 8.43 9.92 -1.95
C THR A 30 8.72 8.48 -1.56
N TYR A 31 8.99 7.63 -2.54
CA TYR A 31 9.53 6.29 -2.30
C TYR A 31 10.95 6.36 -1.73
N GLU A 32 11.20 5.60 -0.67
CA GLU A 32 12.51 5.55 -0.01
C GLU A 32 13.23 4.23 -0.30
N PHE A 33 12.65 3.09 0.10
CA PHE A 33 13.24 1.76 -0.09
C PHE A 33 12.23 0.63 0.12
N SER A 34 12.53 -0.55 -0.43
CA SER A 34 11.85 -1.81 -0.10
C SER A 34 12.30 -2.35 1.25
N VAL A 35 11.35 -2.78 2.07
CA VAL A 35 11.65 -3.46 3.34
C VAL A 35 12.17 -4.87 3.05
N GLY A 36 13.19 -5.33 3.77
CA GLY A 36 13.71 -6.69 3.61
C GLY A 36 14.71 -6.90 2.48
N ASN A 37 15.41 -5.83 2.06
CA ASN A 37 16.60 -5.92 1.21
C ASN A 37 16.30 -6.55 -0.17
N ASP A 38 15.44 -5.86 -0.95
CA ASP A 38 14.95 -6.22 -2.30
C ASP A 38 13.65 -7.05 -2.36
N SER A 39 12.86 -7.08 -1.28
CA SER A 39 11.51 -7.67 -1.35
C SER A 39 10.55 -6.80 -2.18
N ILE A 40 9.68 -7.45 -2.94
CA ILE A 40 8.59 -6.81 -3.69
C ILE A 40 7.29 -7.07 -2.92
N ASP A 41 7.22 -6.57 -1.69
CA ASP A 41 6.07 -6.78 -0.82
C ASP A 41 5.71 -5.49 -0.07
N VAL A 42 6.63 -4.97 0.75
CA VAL A 42 6.39 -3.77 1.58
C VAL A 42 7.41 -2.68 1.27
N PHE A 43 6.93 -1.45 1.14
CA PHE A 43 7.71 -0.29 0.74
C PHE A 43 7.64 0.82 1.80
N SER A 44 8.78 1.43 2.11
CA SER A 44 8.87 2.69 2.84
C SER A 44 8.60 3.84 1.88
N ILE A 45 7.57 4.64 2.15
CA ILE A 45 7.12 5.77 1.33
C ILE A 45 6.78 6.94 2.26
N SER A 46 7.56 8.01 2.25
CA SER A 46 7.40 9.19 3.14
C SER A 46 7.10 8.83 4.60
N HIS A 47 7.90 7.94 5.20
CA HIS A 47 7.74 7.41 6.56
C HIS A 47 6.54 6.47 6.82
N PHE A 48 5.72 6.19 5.80
CA PHE A 48 4.67 5.16 5.85
C PHE A 48 5.18 3.83 5.31
N PHE A 49 4.58 2.73 5.75
CA PHE A 49 4.83 1.39 5.21
C PHE A 49 3.59 0.88 4.50
N PHE A 50 3.68 0.69 3.19
CA PHE A 50 2.57 0.22 2.37
C PHE A 50 2.94 -1.09 1.67
N SER A 51 1.99 -2.04 1.64
CA SER A 51 2.18 -3.25 0.85
C SER A 51 1.89 -2.99 -0.64
N LEU A 52 2.41 -3.85 -1.52
CA LEU A 52 2.04 -3.85 -2.94
C LEU A 52 0.53 -4.01 -3.14
N SER A 53 -0.12 -4.77 -2.25
CA SER A 53 -1.58 -4.97 -2.31
C SER A 53 -2.35 -3.68 -1.99
N ASP A 54 -1.87 -2.87 -1.03
CA ASP A 54 -2.48 -1.59 -0.71
C ASP A 54 -2.34 -0.61 -1.89
N ILE A 55 -1.13 -0.50 -2.45
CA ILE A 55 -0.83 0.34 -3.62
C ILE A 55 -1.68 -0.08 -4.83
N TYR A 56 -1.73 -1.37 -5.13
CA TYR A 56 -2.53 -1.90 -6.24
C TYR A 56 -4.02 -1.60 -6.05
N PHE A 57 -4.55 -1.81 -4.85
CA PHE A 57 -5.95 -1.53 -4.55
C PHE A 57 -6.25 -0.03 -4.69
N ASP A 58 -5.39 0.83 -4.14
CA ASP A 58 -5.52 2.28 -4.17
C ASP A 58 -5.66 2.81 -5.61
N LEU A 59 -4.73 2.41 -6.47
CA LEU A 59 -4.71 2.79 -7.88
C LEU A 59 -5.90 2.18 -8.65
N LYS A 60 -6.14 0.86 -8.50
CA LYS A 60 -7.22 0.15 -9.21
C LYS A 60 -8.60 0.70 -8.90
N SER A 61 -8.84 1.05 -7.63
CA SER A 61 -10.12 1.58 -7.19
C SER A 61 -10.18 3.11 -7.23
N ASN A 62 -9.11 3.76 -7.72
CA ASN A 62 -8.98 5.21 -7.80
C ASN A 62 -9.37 5.91 -6.48
N GLN A 63 -8.82 5.45 -5.36
CA GLN A 63 -9.09 6.06 -4.05
C GLN A 63 -8.72 7.55 -4.05
N PRO A 64 -9.38 8.40 -3.25
CA PRO A 64 -9.03 9.81 -3.17
C PRO A 64 -7.56 10.03 -2.75
N ASN A 65 -6.95 11.12 -3.23
CA ASN A 65 -5.66 11.59 -2.70
C ASN A 65 -5.77 11.72 -1.17
N GLY A 66 -4.73 11.28 -0.46
CA GLY A 66 -4.66 11.28 1.00
C GLY A 66 -5.39 10.12 1.68
N LYS A 67 -6.25 9.34 0.99
CA LYS A 67 -7.11 8.36 1.65
C LYS A 67 -6.35 7.24 2.37
N ILE A 68 -5.24 6.81 1.82
CA ILE A 68 -4.36 5.81 2.43
C ILE A 68 -3.64 6.34 3.68
N ILE A 69 -3.33 7.63 3.73
CA ILE A 69 -2.76 8.29 4.91
C ILE A 69 -3.82 8.39 6.00
N GLU A 70 -5.04 8.81 5.66
CA GLU A 70 -6.18 8.81 6.59
C GLU A 70 -6.41 7.44 7.24
N TRP A 71 -6.29 6.36 6.44
CA TRP A 71 -6.36 5.00 6.96
C TRP A 71 -5.21 4.70 7.93
N TYR A 72 -3.98 5.02 7.53
CA TYR A 72 -2.78 4.73 8.31
C TYR A 72 -2.82 5.45 9.67
N ASP A 73 -3.16 6.73 9.68
CA ASP A 73 -3.31 7.52 10.90
C ASP A 73 -4.45 6.94 11.76
N TYR A 74 -5.59 6.61 11.14
CA TYR A 74 -6.74 6.05 11.84
C TYR A 74 -6.41 4.76 12.59
N ILE A 75 -5.68 3.83 11.97
CA ILE A 75 -5.30 2.57 12.63
C ILE A 75 -4.27 2.77 13.73
N LEU A 76 -3.37 3.75 13.59
CA LEU A 76 -2.38 4.07 14.63
C LEU A 76 -3.03 4.74 15.84
N GLU A 77 -3.84 5.78 15.62
CA GLU A 77 -4.54 6.52 16.69
C GLU A 77 -5.48 5.63 17.51
N ASN A 78 -6.03 4.59 16.87
CA ASN A 78 -7.01 3.71 17.49
C ASN A 78 -6.47 2.32 17.86
N GLU A 79 -5.18 2.05 17.61
CA GLU A 79 -4.53 0.75 17.83
C GLU A 79 -5.28 -0.43 17.16
N LEU A 80 -5.68 -0.25 15.90
CA LEU A 80 -6.53 -1.19 15.18
C LEU A 80 -5.77 -2.09 14.21
N LYS A 81 -6.36 -3.26 13.95
CA LYS A 81 -5.94 -4.18 12.88
C LYS A 81 -6.97 -4.20 11.76
N ILE A 82 -7.22 -3.04 11.15
CA ILE A 82 -8.07 -2.93 9.95
C ILE A 82 -7.15 -2.71 8.75
N ASN A 83 -7.25 -3.55 7.73
CA ASN A 83 -6.51 -3.32 6.49
C ASN A 83 -7.16 -2.22 5.63
N TYR A 84 -6.38 -1.67 4.68
CA TYR A 84 -6.81 -0.53 3.89
C TYR A 84 -8.09 -0.80 3.08
N TYR A 85 -8.19 -1.99 2.47
CA TYR A 85 -9.38 -2.42 1.75
C TYR A 85 -10.65 -2.31 2.60
N HIS A 86 -10.68 -2.92 3.79
CA HIS A 86 -11.86 -2.89 4.64
C HIS A 86 -12.15 -1.48 5.18
N TYR A 87 -11.12 -0.69 5.44
CA TYR A 87 -11.31 0.72 5.78
C TYR A 87 -12.02 1.49 4.67
N CYS A 88 -11.61 1.31 3.41
CA CYS A 88 -12.29 1.89 2.25
C CYS A 88 -13.72 1.37 2.05
N MET A 89 -13.99 0.12 2.44
CA MET A 89 -15.35 -0.46 2.45
C MET A 89 -16.22 0.03 3.63
N GLY A 90 -15.69 0.88 4.51
CA GLY A 90 -16.43 1.48 5.61
C GLY A 90 -16.30 0.77 6.96
N LEU A 91 -15.39 -0.21 7.11
CA LEU A 91 -15.12 -0.82 8.41
C LEU A 91 -14.47 0.20 9.36
N ARG A 92 -15.03 0.36 10.55
CA ARG A 92 -14.57 1.25 11.62
C ARG A 92 -14.53 0.52 12.96
N LYS A 93 -13.84 1.12 13.94
CA LYS A 93 -13.63 0.61 15.30
C LYS A 93 -14.92 0.16 15.98
N GLU A 94 -16.01 0.92 15.82
CA GLU A 94 -17.30 0.68 16.46
C GLU A 94 -17.93 -0.65 16.00
N GLN A 95 -17.50 -1.17 14.85
CA GLN A 95 -17.97 -2.44 14.31
C GLN A 95 -17.12 -3.63 14.77
N LEU A 96 -15.90 -3.40 15.26
CA LEU A 96 -15.01 -4.48 15.71
C LEU A 96 -15.42 -5.07 17.06
N SER A 97 -15.97 -4.25 17.96
CA SER A 97 -16.44 -4.69 19.28
C SER A 97 -17.62 -5.66 19.23
N LYS A 98 -18.37 -5.66 18.11
CA LYS A 98 -19.50 -6.57 17.90
C LYS A 98 -19.06 -7.99 17.51
N MET A 99 -17.83 -8.18 17.03
CA MET A 99 -17.34 -9.46 16.54
C MET A 99 -16.64 -10.32 17.60
N GLN A 100 -16.42 -9.80 18.81
CA GLN A 100 -15.73 -10.52 19.90
C GLN A 100 -16.71 -11.25 20.85
N ASN A 101 -18.02 -11.16 20.63
CA ASN A 101 -19.05 -11.72 21.51
C ASN A 101 -19.91 -12.82 20.85
N ASP A 102 -19.55 -13.26 19.64
CA ASP A 102 -20.14 -14.41 18.93
C ASP A 102 -19.08 -15.51 18.76
#